data_AF-A0A165R1E1-F1
#
_entry.id   AF-A0A165R1E1-F1
#
_cell.length_a   1.000
_cell.length_b   1.000
_cell.length_c   1.000
_cell.angle_alpha   90.00
_cell.angle_beta   90.00
_cell.angle_gamma   90.00
#
_symmetry.space_group_name_H-M   'P 1'
#
loop_
_entity.id
_entity.type
_entity.pdbx_description
1 polymer ?
#
loop_
_entity_poly.entity_id
_entity_poly.type
_entity_poly.pdbx_seq_one_letter_code
_entity_poly.pdbx_strand_id
1 'polypeptide(L)'
;MQPTDTTQNLRKTVRRFKDPIHDYIPICAKTSAFIDTRPFQRLRSIKQLGTSYYVWPGASHNRFEHCLGVAHLARLMAEHLQHEQPELGITDRDMTCIELAGLCHDLGHGPWSHVWDGQFIPKALPGMKWQHEDASEMMFDYLVRDNNIDIPEEDVAFVKALIAGDPKRCGGTEKPFLFEIVANKRNGIDVDKFDYIARDSHGIGEKGNISLTRLIHSARVIDDQICYDIKDANQLYELCYTRFSLHKRIYNHKTAKAIEYMIIDALLAAEPHMKIAEQVFNPEKYVYLTDDLMSRIEMSEDPELEESRAIFDRIRIRDLYKCVDYKVFEWTYQDLCREYITPEKIVEAAKNLAVTRPTTDADVAELSAKHVIVDLCPMHYGMKDRNPLDFIKFYSKRNADRCENAGPGDMSYLMPSVFSEVLLRVYTKDERFYGIIQAGYRAVLANMPEITPDDALPNSHSTDTAPATDTAGITSFNSEGDLAAMFRDNTPPPSSHVPALPESSISSSSRVFGRSQSGPVLSGRGLTAGRSISRHNPFTTVDTEYKGHKRNRSTAEPNEDGGGSSKKTKKASAAGVSRLK
;
A
#
# COMPACT_ATOMS: atom_id res chain seq x y z
N MET A 1 10.44 44.15 38.43
CA MET A 1 10.62 43.44 37.14
C MET A 1 9.30 42.77 36.81
N GLN A 2 8.63 43.23 35.76
CA GLN A 2 7.41 42.60 35.27
C GLN A 2 7.75 41.25 34.65
N PRO A 3 6.88 40.23 34.76
CA PRO A 3 7.04 38.98 34.02
C PRO A 3 6.99 39.31 32.52
N THR A 4 7.99 38.86 31.77
CA THR A 4 8.03 38.98 30.31
C THR A 4 6.89 38.16 29.71
N ASP A 5 5.95 38.90 29.15
CA ASP A 5 4.71 38.47 28.53
C ASP A 5 4.93 37.86 27.14
N THR A 6 5.67 36.74 27.06
CA THR A 6 5.92 36.06 25.78
C THR A 6 4.83 35.05 25.42
N THR A 7 3.92 34.75 26.34
CA THR A 7 2.84 33.75 26.17
C THR A 7 1.48 34.35 25.79
N GLN A 8 1.26 35.66 25.83
CA GLN A 8 -0.02 36.28 25.46
C GLN A 8 -0.23 36.54 23.95
N ASN A 9 0.77 36.31 23.09
CA ASN A 9 0.64 36.54 21.65
C ASN A 9 0.23 35.32 20.80
N LEU A 10 -0.17 34.21 21.43
CA LEU A 10 -0.83 33.08 20.73
C LEU A 10 -2.30 33.37 20.34
N ARG A 11 -2.64 34.64 20.07
CA ARG A 11 -3.93 35.01 19.48
C ARG A 11 -3.89 34.82 17.95
N LYS A 12 -4.61 33.77 17.50
CA LYS A 12 -5.52 33.79 16.32
C LYS A 12 -4.97 33.80 14.88
N THR A 13 -3.71 33.48 14.59
CA THR A 13 -3.31 33.33 13.18
C THR A 13 -3.54 31.90 12.70
N VAL A 14 -4.60 31.69 11.89
CA VAL A 14 -4.76 30.47 11.10
C VAL A 14 -3.73 30.51 9.97
N ARG A 15 -2.79 29.56 9.99
CA ARG A 15 -1.85 29.35 8.88
C ARG A 15 -2.61 28.69 7.74
N ARG A 16 -2.37 29.14 6.51
CA ARG A 16 -2.96 28.52 5.31
C ARG A 16 -1.86 27.92 4.46
N PHE A 17 -1.93 26.61 4.21
CA PHE A 17 -1.06 25.94 3.26
C PHE A 17 -1.76 25.87 1.91
N LYS A 18 -1.05 26.26 0.84
CA LYS A 18 -1.53 26.05 -0.52
C LYS A 18 -1.16 24.63 -0.95
N ASP A 19 -2.16 23.78 -1.11
CA ASP A 19 -2.07 22.39 -1.50
C ASP A 19 -2.69 22.19 -2.89
N PRO A 20 -2.09 21.36 -3.77
CA PRO A 20 -2.60 21.14 -5.12
C PRO A 20 -3.89 20.32 -5.17
N ILE A 21 -4.24 19.58 -4.11
CA ILE A 21 -5.41 18.71 -4.04
C ILE A 21 -6.57 19.45 -3.37
N HIS A 22 -6.30 20.08 -2.22
CA HIS A 22 -7.31 20.67 -1.34
C HIS A 22 -7.39 22.20 -1.39
N ASP A 23 -6.63 22.84 -2.28
CA ASP A 23 -6.49 24.29 -2.37
C ASP A 23 -5.89 24.91 -1.09
N TYR A 24 -6.66 25.61 -0.27
CA TYR A 24 -6.14 26.21 0.96
C TYR A 24 -6.51 25.38 2.17
N ILE A 25 -5.51 24.77 2.81
CA ILE A 25 -5.68 24.03 4.06
C ILE A 25 -5.46 24.99 5.25
N PRO A 26 -6.52 25.30 6.03
CA PRO A 26 -6.38 26.09 7.26
C PRO A 26 -5.88 25.22 8.41
N ILE A 27 -4.84 25.67 9.10
CA ILE A 27 -4.28 25.00 10.28
C ILE A 27 -4.21 26.00 11.43
N CYS A 28 -4.73 25.60 12.59
CA CYS A 28 -4.73 26.45 13.78
C CYS A 28 -3.33 26.50 14.44
N ALA A 29 -3.15 27.41 15.41
CA ALA A 29 -1.88 27.57 16.11
C ALA A 29 -1.46 26.30 16.88
N LYS A 30 -2.42 25.57 17.48
CA LYS A 30 -2.14 24.32 18.22
C LYS A 30 -1.56 23.25 17.29
N THR A 31 -2.26 22.95 16.20
CA THR A 31 -1.80 21.98 15.19
C THR A 31 -0.48 22.43 14.54
N SER A 32 -0.29 23.74 14.31
CA SER A 32 0.96 24.27 13.75
C SER A 32 2.18 23.98 14.64
N ALA A 33 2.01 23.93 15.96
CA ALA A 33 3.09 23.59 16.88
C ALA A 33 3.63 22.16 16.69
N PHE A 34 2.81 21.23 16.18
CA PHE A 34 3.26 19.88 15.81
C PHE A 34 3.97 19.88 14.45
N ILE A 35 3.48 20.68 13.51
CA ILE A 35 4.04 20.78 12.16
C ILE A 35 5.47 21.33 12.20
N ASP A 36 5.70 22.38 12.98
CA ASP A 36 6.98 23.08 13.02
C ASP A 36 8.01 22.40 13.96
N THR A 37 8.02 21.06 13.97
CA THR A 37 8.95 20.21 14.74
C THR A 37 9.84 19.37 13.82
N ARG A 38 11.00 18.94 14.31
CA ARG A 38 11.90 18.06 13.53
C ARG A 38 11.23 16.74 13.12
N PRO A 39 10.55 16.00 14.01
CA PRO A 39 9.83 14.78 13.65
C PRO A 39 8.86 14.95 12.48
N PHE A 40 8.10 16.05 12.44
CA PHE A 40 7.14 16.27 11.36
C PHE A 40 7.81 16.80 10.09
N GLN A 41 8.74 17.76 10.19
CA GLN A 41 9.46 18.30 9.04
C GLN A 41 10.31 17.25 8.31
N ARG A 42 10.76 16.20 9.02
CA ARG A 42 11.41 15.02 8.43
C ARG A 42 10.63 14.40 7.27
N LEU A 43 9.29 14.39 7.35
CA LEU A 43 8.42 13.78 6.33
C LEU A 43 8.56 14.45 4.94
N ARG A 44 9.19 15.62 4.85
CA ARG A 44 9.53 16.27 3.56
C ARG A 44 10.59 15.50 2.77
N SER A 45 11.35 14.65 3.44
CA SER A 45 12.46 13.89 2.86
C SER A 45 12.12 12.41 2.67
N ILE A 46 10.84 12.04 2.74
CA ILE A 46 10.36 10.67 2.58
C ILE A 46 9.29 10.63 1.50
N LYS A 47 9.64 10.06 0.33
CA LYS A 47 8.72 9.93 -0.80
C LYS A 47 7.49 9.11 -0.42
N GLN A 48 6.31 9.61 -0.76
CA GLN A 48 5.04 8.90 -0.54
C GLN A 48 5.07 7.54 -1.25
N LEU A 49 5.42 7.55 -2.53
CA LEU A 49 5.42 6.37 -3.40
C LEU A 49 6.78 5.69 -3.56
N GLY A 50 7.74 6.02 -2.69
CA GLY A 50 9.07 5.42 -2.67
C GLY A 50 9.72 5.35 -4.05
N THR A 51 9.93 4.13 -4.54
CA THR A 51 10.63 3.87 -5.81
C THR A 51 9.79 4.16 -7.06
N SER A 52 8.48 4.40 -6.92
CA SER A 52 7.62 4.75 -8.05
C SER A 52 8.06 6.06 -8.72
N TYR A 53 8.70 6.97 -7.96
CA TYR A 53 9.30 8.20 -8.50
C TYR A 53 10.29 7.95 -9.64
N TYR A 54 11.01 6.82 -9.62
CA TYR A 54 11.95 6.43 -10.68
C TYR A 54 11.27 5.91 -11.96
N VAL A 55 9.94 5.80 -11.95
CA VAL A 55 9.12 5.41 -13.11
C VAL A 55 8.18 6.54 -13.51
N TRP A 56 7.56 7.21 -12.53
CA TRP A 56 6.71 8.38 -12.71
C TRP A 56 7.40 9.61 -12.10
N PRO A 57 8.05 10.45 -12.91
CA PRO A 57 8.75 11.64 -12.41
C PRO A 57 7.86 12.64 -11.67
N GLY A 58 6.54 12.62 -11.93
CA GLY A 58 5.56 13.46 -11.23
C GLY A 58 5.20 12.96 -9.83
N ALA A 59 5.48 11.70 -9.50
CA ALA A 59 5.30 11.12 -8.16
C ALA A 59 6.41 11.59 -7.20
N SER A 60 6.68 12.90 -7.18
CA SER A 60 7.74 13.54 -6.41
C SER A 60 7.29 13.95 -5.01
N HIS A 61 6.00 13.79 -4.71
CA HIS A 61 5.40 14.16 -3.43
C HIS A 61 5.89 13.26 -2.28
N ASN A 62 5.87 13.83 -1.09
CA ASN A 62 6.39 13.25 0.14
C ASN A 62 5.25 13.07 1.16
N ARG A 63 5.52 12.30 2.21
CA ARG A 63 4.57 12.04 3.31
C ARG A 63 4.09 13.31 4.00
N PHE A 64 4.89 14.39 3.98
CA PHE A 64 4.56 15.67 4.60
C PHE A 64 3.24 16.28 4.10
N GLU A 65 3.11 16.51 2.79
CA GLU A 65 1.91 17.11 2.21
C GLU A 65 0.70 16.18 2.27
N HIS A 66 0.92 14.86 2.26
CA HIS A 66 -0.12 13.87 2.52
C HIS A 66 -0.70 14.02 3.94
N CYS A 67 0.15 14.05 4.97
CA CYS A 67 -0.27 14.25 6.36
C CYS A 67 -1.09 15.54 6.57
N LEU A 68 -0.70 16.64 5.88
CA LEU A 68 -1.49 17.88 5.92
C LEU A 68 -2.89 17.70 5.31
N GLY A 69 -2.98 16.98 4.20
CA GLY A 69 -4.26 16.67 3.55
C GLY A 69 -5.13 15.75 4.39
N VAL A 70 -4.56 14.72 5.05
CA VAL A 70 -5.32 13.84 5.95
C VAL A 70 -5.83 14.61 7.16
N ALA A 71 -5.01 15.46 7.80
CA ALA A 71 -5.46 16.34 8.88
C ALA A 71 -6.63 17.24 8.46
N HIS A 72 -6.56 17.80 7.25
CA HIS A 72 -7.62 18.63 6.68
C HIS A 72 -8.93 17.86 6.50
N LEU A 73 -8.88 16.70 5.85
CA LEU A 73 -10.05 15.87 5.58
C LEU A 73 -10.65 15.30 6.87
N ALA A 74 -9.82 14.91 7.84
CA ALA A 74 -10.26 14.44 9.15
C ALA A 74 -11.06 15.53 9.88
N ARG A 75 -10.56 16.77 9.86
CA ARG A 75 -11.28 17.92 10.39
C ARG A 75 -12.58 18.19 9.63
N LEU A 76 -12.57 18.20 8.30
CA LEU A 76 -13.78 18.42 7.50
C LEU A 76 -14.86 17.37 7.77
N MET A 77 -14.47 16.10 7.89
CA MET A 77 -15.39 15.02 8.25
C MET A 77 -16.03 15.27 9.62
N ALA A 78 -15.22 15.56 10.63
CA ALA A 78 -15.72 15.78 11.99
C ALA A 78 -16.56 17.07 12.11
N GLU A 79 -16.22 18.15 11.40
CA GLU A 79 -17.04 19.38 11.32
C GLU A 79 -18.38 19.12 10.66
N HIS A 80 -18.40 18.36 9.56
CA HIS A 80 -19.63 17.96 8.87
C HIS A 80 -20.55 17.15 9.81
N LEU A 81 -20.01 16.11 10.47
CA LEU A 81 -20.77 15.30 11.42
C LEU A 81 -21.28 16.12 12.61
N GLN A 82 -20.46 17.03 13.15
CA GLN A 82 -20.84 17.91 14.26
C GLN A 82 -21.99 18.85 13.85
N HIS A 83 -21.96 19.40 12.64
CA HIS A 83 -22.98 20.31 12.13
C HIS A 83 -24.30 19.59 11.82
N GLU A 84 -24.23 18.46 11.11
CA GLU A 84 -25.43 17.73 10.66
C GLU A 84 -26.10 16.92 11.77
N GLN A 85 -25.35 16.54 12.82
CA GLN A 85 -25.83 15.74 13.94
C GLN A 85 -25.30 16.27 15.28
N PRO A 86 -25.79 17.44 15.76
CA PRO A 86 -25.35 18.04 17.01
C PRO A 86 -25.54 17.12 18.24
N GLU A 87 -26.48 16.19 18.18
CA GLU A 87 -26.74 15.17 19.21
C GLU A 87 -25.56 14.23 19.45
N LEU A 88 -24.62 14.11 18.51
CA LEU A 88 -23.40 13.32 18.67
C LEU A 88 -22.45 13.91 19.72
N GLY A 89 -22.61 15.19 20.08
CA GLY A 89 -21.81 15.83 21.12
C GLY A 89 -20.31 15.88 20.80
N ILE A 90 -19.93 16.01 19.52
CA ILE A 90 -18.54 16.19 19.09
C ILE A 90 -18.02 17.51 19.65
N THR A 91 -16.98 17.45 20.47
CA THR A 91 -16.42 18.61 21.19
C THR A 91 -15.21 19.20 20.45
N ASP A 92 -14.80 20.42 20.82
CA ASP A 92 -13.55 21.03 20.30
C ASP A 92 -12.30 20.20 20.63
N ARG A 93 -12.33 19.46 21.76
CA ARG A 93 -11.29 18.50 22.13
C ARG A 93 -11.23 17.35 21.13
N ASP A 94 -12.39 16.76 20.79
CA ASP A 94 -12.47 15.67 19.81
C ASP A 94 -11.95 16.14 18.46
N MET A 95 -12.41 17.31 17.99
CA MET A 95 -11.95 17.95 16.75
C MET A 95 -10.43 18.09 16.70
N THR A 96 -9.83 18.57 17.79
CA THR A 96 -8.37 18.74 17.88
C THR A 96 -7.65 17.40 17.84
N CYS A 97 -8.13 16.39 18.58
CA CYS A 97 -7.52 15.06 18.61
C CYS A 97 -7.61 14.35 17.26
N ILE A 98 -8.74 14.46 16.55
CA ILE A 98 -8.95 13.89 15.22
C ILE A 98 -8.03 14.56 14.18
N GLU A 99 -7.91 15.89 14.21
CA GLU A 99 -7.00 16.64 13.34
C GLU A 99 -5.54 16.25 13.60
N LEU A 100 -5.14 16.11 14.88
CA LEU A 100 -3.78 15.67 15.26
C LEU A 100 -3.51 14.21 14.89
N ALA A 101 -4.48 13.31 15.03
CA ALA A 101 -4.36 11.93 14.60
C ALA A 101 -4.16 11.84 13.08
N GLY A 102 -4.97 12.57 12.30
CA GLY A 102 -4.79 12.68 10.85
C GLY A 102 -3.43 13.27 10.47
N LEU A 103 -2.95 14.26 11.21
CA LEU A 103 -1.63 14.86 10.99
C LEU A 103 -0.50 13.86 11.28
N CYS A 104 -0.60 13.08 12.36
CA CYS A 104 0.52 12.33 12.91
C CYS A 104 0.54 10.83 12.57
N HIS A 105 -0.49 10.32 11.88
CA HIS A 105 -0.62 8.88 11.59
C HIS A 105 0.59 8.27 10.86
N ASP A 106 1.29 9.09 10.07
CA ASP A 106 2.37 8.68 9.17
C ASP A 106 3.78 9.09 9.64
N LEU A 107 3.92 9.58 10.87
CA LEU A 107 5.21 10.00 11.45
C LEU A 107 6.27 8.89 11.44
N GLY A 108 5.84 7.64 11.52
CA GLY A 108 6.67 6.45 11.65
C GLY A 108 7.23 5.90 10.34
N HIS A 109 6.82 6.41 9.18
CA HIS A 109 7.37 5.94 7.91
C HIS A 109 8.89 6.15 7.84
N GLY A 110 9.59 5.15 7.31
CA GLY A 110 11.04 5.17 7.08
C GLY A 110 11.42 5.57 5.65
N PRO A 111 12.72 5.54 5.32
CA PRO A 111 13.23 5.75 3.96
C PRO A 111 12.50 4.91 2.90
N TRP A 112 12.02 5.54 1.83
CA TRP A 112 11.21 4.94 0.76
C TRP A 112 9.88 4.34 1.22
N SER A 113 9.31 4.83 2.33
CA SER A 113 7.98 4.42 2.82
C SER A 113 7.85 2.90 2.98
N HIS A 114 6.98 2.26 2.18
CA HIS A 114 6.66 0.82 2.33
C HIS A 114 7.79 -0.15 1.99
N VAL A 115 8.87 0.35 1.38
CA VAL A 115 10.10 -0.43 1.19
C VAL A 115 10.77 -0.69 2.54
N TRP A 116 10.65 0.23 3.49
CA TRP A 116 11.33 0.16 4.78
C TRP A 116 10.73 -0.91 5.70
N ASP A 117 9.46 -0.74 6.08
CA ASP A 117 8.68 -1.64 6.94
C ASP A 117 8.32 -2.95 6.23
N GLY A 118 7.91 -2.88 4.96
CA GLY A 118 7.43 -4.04 4.23
C GLY A 118 8.53 -5.01 3.77
N GLN A 119 9.76 -4.53 3.59
CA GLN A 119 10.84 -5.34 2.99
C GLN A 119 12.17 -5.31 3.75
N PHE A 120 12.69 -4.11 4.04
CA PHE A 120 14.03 -3.97 4.59
C PHE A 120 14.09 -4.45 6.04
N ILE A 121 13.25 -3.92 6.93
CA ILE A 121 13.24 -4.26 8.35
C ILE A 121 13.00 -5.77 8.59
N PRO A 122 12.03 -6.44 7.94
CA PRO A 122 11.84 -7.88 8.10
C PRO A 122 13.06 -8.73 7.71
N LYS A 123 13.86 -8.27 6.75
CA LYS A 123 15.08 -8.96 6.29
C LYS A 123 16.29 -8.63 7.16
N ALA A 124 16.41 -7.39 7.61
CA ALA A 124 17.52 -6.93 8.45
C ALA A 124 17.39 -7.42 9.90
N LEU A 125 16.16 -7.51 10.42
CA LEU A 125 15.85 -7.92 11.79
C LEU A 125 14.83 -9.07 11.80
N PRO A 126 15.24 -10.28 11.36
CA PRO A 126 14.34 -11.42 11.27
C PRO A 126 13.79 -11.80 12.66
N GLY A 127 12.50 -12.12 12.71
CA GLY A 127 11.80 -12.51 13.95
C GLY A 127 11.23 -11.35 14.77
N MET A 128 11.51 -10.11 14.38
CA MET A 128 10.91 -8.94 15.02
C MET A 128 9.68 -8.45 14.27
N LYS A 129 8.59 -8.24 15.02
CA LYS A 129 7.39 -7.57 14.51
C LYS A 129 7.55 -6.06 14.72
N TRP A 130 7.61 -5.33 13.63
CA TRP A 130 7.67 -3.87 13.63
C TRP A 130 6.86 -3.37 12.43
N GLN A 131 6.04 -2.35 12.64
CA GLN A 131 5.30 -1.66 11.59
C GLN A 131 5.50 -0.15 11.72
N HIS A 132 5.19 0.61 10.67
CA HIS A 132 5.35 2.06 10.72
C HIS A 132 4.38 2.70 11.73
N GLU A 133 3.24 2.08 12.04
CA GLU A 133 2.30 2.56 13.06
C GLU A 133 2.92 2.53 14.46
N ASP A 134 3.68 1.48 14.80
CA ASP A 134 4.43 1.40 16.06
C ASP A 134 5.43 2.57 16.16
N ALA A 135 6.08 2.89 15.05
CA ALA A 135 7.00 4.00 14.95
C ALA A 135 6.31 5.37 14.95
N SER A 136 5.10 5.50 14.39
CA SER A 136 4.32 6.73 14.42
C SER A 136 3.99 7.12 15.86
N GLU A 137 3.64 6.13 16.69
CA GLU A 137 3.43 6.33 18.12
C GLU A 137 4.70 6.74 18.85
N MET A 138 5.81 6.03 18.63
CA MET A 138 7.11 6.37 19.22
C MET A 138 7.53 7.80 18.84
N MET A 139 7.37 8.16 17.56
CA MET A 139 7.72 9.48 17.05
C MET A 139 6.76 10.57 17.55
N PHE A 140 5.48 10.25 17.76
CA PHE A 140 4.52 11.17 18.37
C PHE A 140 4.88 11.46 19.84
N ASP A 141 5.16 10.43 20.63
CA ASP A 141 5.59 10.59 22.03
C ASP A 141 6.89 11.40 22.11
N TYR A 142 7.85 11.14 21.21
CA TYR A 142 9.09 11.91 21.12
C TYR A 142 8.83 13.37 20.71
N LEU A 143 7.97 13.61 19.71
CA LEU A 143 7.60 14.94 19.25
C LEU A 143 7.03 15.78 20.40
N VAL A 144 6.05 15.24 21.14
CA VAL A 144 5.40 15.93 22.26
C VAL A 144 6.42 16.25 23.36
N ARG A 145 7.23 15.26 23.74
CA ARG A 145 8.23 15.39 24.82
C ARG A 145 9.35 16.37 24.48
N ASP A 146 9.97 16.23 23.31
CA ASP A 146 11.16 17.00 22.90
C ASP A 146 10.85 18.47 22.61
N ASN A 147 9.62 18.77 22.23
CA ASN A 147 9.17 20.13 21.90
C ASN A 147 8.34 20.77 23.02
N ASN A 148 8.22 20.12 24.19
CA ASN A 148 7.45 20.59 25.34
C ASN A 148 6.02 21.02 24.97
N ILE A 149 5.34 20.25 24.12
CA ILE A 149 3.98 20.57 23.69
C ILE A 149 3.01 20.30 24.85
N ASP A 150 2.23 21.32 25.21
CA ASP A 150 1.20 21.24 26.24
C ASP A 150 -0.04 20.52 25.70
N ILE A 151 -0.12 19.21 25.94
CA ILE A 151 -1.25 18.34 25.62
C ILE A 151 -1.50 17.38 26.80
N PRO A 152 -2.75 17.22 27.26
CA PRO A 152 -3.07 16.26 28.32
C PRO A 152 -2.70 14.82 27.95
N GLU A 153 -2.25 14.02 28.93
CA GLU A 153 -1.90 12.61 28.71
C GLU A 153 -3.07 11.78 28.17
N GLU A 154 -4.30 12.10 28.59
CA GLU A 154 -5.52 11.48 28.07
C GLU A 154 -5.75 11.77 26.57
N ASP A 155 -5.37 12.97 26.12
CA ASP A 155 -5.48 13.38 24.72
C ASP A 155 -4.37 12.75 23.87
N VAL A 156 -3.17 12.60 24.42
CA VAL A 156 -2.08 11.82 23.81
C VAL A 156 -2.55 10.37 23.59
N ALA A 157 -3.13 9.74 24.61
CA ALA A 157 -3.66 8.38 24.50
C ALA A 157 -4.80 8.30 23.47
N PHE A 158 -5.69 9.29 23.43
CA PHE A 158 -6.77 9.34 22.46
C PHE A 158 -6.27 9.51 21.02
N VAL A 159 -5.31 10.41 20.76
CA VAL A 159 -4.69 10.57 19.43
C VAL A 159 -4.05 9.28 18.96
N LYS A 160 -3.28 8.60 19.83
CA LYS A 160 -2.67 7.29 19.50
C LYS A 160 -3.72 6.22 19.21
N ALA A 161 -4.82 6.20 19.98
CA ALA A 161 -5.93 5.29 19.77
C ALA A 161 -6.66 5.54 18.43
N LEU A 162 -6.80 6.81 18.01
CA LEU A 162 -7.35 7.19 16.70
C LEU A 162 -6.43 6.80 15.54
N ILE A 163 -5.11 7.02 15.66
CA ILE A 163 -4.11 6.56 14.67
C ILE A 163 -4.19 5.04 14.50
N ALA A 164 -4.32 4.32 15.61
CA ALA A 164 -4.45 2.87 15.61
C ALA A 164 -5.82 2.38 15.13
N GLY A 165 -6.85 3.23 15.15
CA GLY A 165 -8.24 2.83 14.92
C GLY A 165 -8.77 1.84 15.96
N ASP A 166 -8.26 1.87 17.20
CA ASP A 166 -8.64 0.94 18.27
C ASP A 166 -9.09 1.67 19.54
N PRO A 167 -10.40 1.70 19.84
CA PRO A 167 -10.93 2.37 21.01
C PRO A 167 -10.47 1.77 22.34
N LYS A 168 -10.02 0.51 22.37
CA LYS A 168 -9.52 -0.16 23.58
C LYS A 168 -8.22 0.46 24.11
N ARG A 169 -7.57 1.29 23.29
CA ARG A 169 -6.29 1.94 23.61
C ARG A 169 -6.45 3.28 24.33
N CYS A 170 -7.67 3.70 24.59
CA CYS A 170 -8.00 4.86 25.41
C CYS A 170 -8.99 4.49 26.52
N GLY A 171 -9.41 5.46 27.34
CA GLY A 171 -10.24 5.25 28.54
C GLY A 171 -11.64 4.67 28.32
N GLY A 172 -12.02 4.31 27.09
CA GLY A 172 -13.31 3.69 26.74
C GLY A 172 -14.52 4.63 26.82
N THR A 173 -14.30 5.92 27.07
CA THR A 173 -15.31 6.97 27.13
C THR A 173 -15.52 7.69 25.80
N GLU A 174 -14.64 7.43 24.83
CA GLU A 174 -14.64 8.10 23.54
C GLU A 174 -15.69 7.52 22.59
N LYS A 175 -16.20 8.36 21.70
CA LYS A 175 -17.32 8.02 20.82
C LYS A 175 -16.85 7.03 19.74
N PRO A 176 -17.50 5.86 19.56
CA PRO A 176 -16.98 4.81 18.68
C PRO A 176 -16.77 5.22 17.22
N PHE A 177 -17.68 6.02 16.65
CA PHE A 177 -17.60 6.45 15.25
C PHE A 177 -16.39 7.33 14.93
N LEU A 178 -15.73 7.95 15.94
CA LEU A 178 -14.55 8.78 15.71
C LEU A 178 -13.35 7.96 15.23
N PHE A 179 -13.27 6.69 15.64
CA PHE A 179 -12.23 5.75 15.23
C PHE A 179 -12.38 5.29 13.77
N GLU A 180 -13.49 5.64 13.12
CA GLU A 180 -13.75 5.33 11.70
C GLU A 180 -13.30 6.47 10.76
N ILE A 181 -12.83 7.62 11.29
CA ILE A 181 -12.44 8.79 10.49
C ILE A 181 -11.01 8.64 9.93
N VAL A 182 -10.02 8.42 10.80
CA VAL A 182 -8.58 8.40 10.43
C VAL A 182 -8.12 7.01 10.00
N ALA A 183 -8.49 5.97 10.75
CA ALA A 183 -8.07 4.59 10.49
C ALA A 183 -9.25 3.62 10.69
N ASN A 184 -10.03 3.39 9.63
CA ASN A 184 -11.27 2.64 9.73
C ASN A 184 -11.01 1.12 9.67
N LYS A 185 -10.88 0.48 10.84
CA LYS A 185 -10.67 -0.97 10.95
C LYS A 185 -11.91 -1.82 10.62
N ARG A 186 -13.09 -1.21 10.39
CA ARG A 186 -14.31 -1.98 10.05
C ARG A 186 -14.34 -2.33 8.56
N ASN A 187 -14.16 -1.32 7.72
CA ASN A 187 -14.33 -1.44 6.26
C ASN A 187 -13.22 -0.75 5.45
N GLY A 188 -12.26 -0.12 6.12
CA GLY A 188 -11.14 0.54 5.47
C GLY A 188 -11.52 1.86 4.78
N ILE A 189 -12.73 2.41 4.95
CA ILE A 189 -13.10 3.70 4.36
C ILE A 189 -12.77 4.81 5.35
N ASP A 190 -11.63 5.48 5.14
CA ASP A 190 -11.08 6.54 5.98
C ASP A 190 -10.49 7.69 5.15
N VAL A 191 -10.24 8.81 5.82
CA VAL A 191 -9.76 10.03 5.17
C VAL A 191 -8.29 9.96 4.72
N ASP A 192 -7.51 9.01 5.25
CA ASP A 192 -6.19 8.66 4.73
C ASP A 192 -6.29 8.24 3.24
N LYS A 193 -7.17 7.26 2.95
CA LYS A 193 -7.43 6.82 1.57
C LYS A 193 -7.98 7.91 0.69
N PHE A 194 -8.79 8.79 1.23
CA PHE A 194 -9.34 9.91 0.47
C PHE A 194 -8.20 10.82 -0.03
N ASP A 195 -7.25 11.18 0.84
CA ASP A 195 -6.11 12.01 0.45
C ASP A 195 -5.19 11.27 -0.52
N TYR A 196 -4.67 10.09 -0.15
CA TYR A 196 -3.61 9.48 -0.96
C TYR A 196 -4.14 9.08 -2.35
N ILE A 197 -5.38 8.61 -2.49
CA ILE A 197 -5.92 8.24 -3.80
C ILE A 197 -5.98 9.47 -4.71
N ALA A 198 -6.44 10.61 -4.19
CA ALA A 198 -6.50 11.85 -4.97
C ALA A 198 -5.09 12.41 -5.27
N ARG A 199 -4.21 12.42 -4.26
CA ARG A 199 -2.85 12.95 -4.34
C ARG A 199 -1.95 12.12 -5.23
N ASP A 200 -1.98 10.80 -5.11
CA ASP A 200 -1.20 9.89 -5.93
C ASP A 200 -1.65 9.94 -7.38
N SER A 201 -2.97 9.92 -7.63
CA SER A 201 -3.53 10.10 -8.97
C SER A 201 -3.04 11.40 -9.60
N HIS A 202 -3.08 12.51 -8.86
CA HIS A 202 -2.55 13.79 -9.30
C HIS A 202 -1.04 13.71 -9.62
N GLY A 203 -0.24 13.13 -8.72
CA GLY A 203 1.21 12.99 -8.88
C GLY A 203 1.61 12.18 -10.10
N ILE A 204 0.89 11.11 -10.43
CA ILE A 204 1.15 10.30 -11.64
C ILE A 204 0.49 10.87 -12.91
N GLY A 205 -0.28 11.96 -12.81
CA GLY A 205 -0.98 12.58 -13.93
C GLY A 205 -2.28 11.88 -14.34
N GLU A 206 -2.84 11.03 -13.50
CA GLU A 206 -4.17 10.43 -13.69
C GLU A 206 -5.25 11.39 -13.18
N LYS A 207 -6.27 11.64 -14.01
CA LYS A 207 -7.44 12.41 -13.59
C LYS A 207 -8.38 11.50 -12.81
N GLY A 208 -8.41 11.66 -11.50
CA GLY A 208 -9.41 11.00 -10.65
C GLY A 208 -10.80 11.58 -10.89
N ASN A 209 -11.83 10.74 -10.78
CA ASN A 209 -13.25 11.13 -10.86
C ASN A 209 -13.93 11.16 -9.48
N ILE A 210 -13.19 10.91 -8.40
CA ILE A 210 -13.75 10.78 -7.05
C ILE A 210 -13.90 12.17 -6.43
N SER A 211 -15.13 12.52 -6.02
CA SER A 211 -15.39 13.76 -5.28
C SER A 211 -15.32 13.50 -3.77
N LEU A 212 -14.17 13.82 -3.18
CA LEU A 212 -13.95 13.64 -1.74
C LEU A 212 -14.95 14.43 -0.89
N THR A 213 -15.22 15.68 -1.28
CA THR A 213 -16.22 16.54 -0.61
C THR A 213 -17.62 15.93 -0.65
N ARG A 214 -18.00 15.31 -1.77
CA ARG A 214 -19.29 14.62 -1.86
C ARG A 214 -19.38 13.41 -0.93
N LEU A 215 -18.30 12.61 -0.83
CA LEU A 215 -18.26 11.49 0.10
C LEU A 215 -18.37 11.95 1.57
N ILE A 216 -17.64 13.01 1.95
CA ILE A 216 -17.74 13.61 3.29
C ILE A 216 -19.17 14.08 3.57
N HIS A 217 -19.78 14.84 2.64
CA HIS A 217 -21.13 15.35 2.83
C HIS A 217 -22.23 14.28 2.80
N SER A 218 -21.90 13.07 2.36
CA SER A 218 -22.77 11.90 2.38
C SER A 218 -22.69 11.13 3.70
N ALA A 219 -21.70 11.40 4.54
CA ALA A 219 -21.51 10.69 5.79
C ALA A 219 -22.55 11.11 6.85
N ARG A 220 -23.05 10.13 7.61
CA ARG A 220 -23.88 10.27 8.81
C ARG A 220 -23.51 9.20 9.84
N VAL A 221 -23.71 9.46 11.12
CA VAL A 221 -23.59 8.46 12.18
C VAL A 221 -24.96 7.88 12.50
N ILE A 222 -25.08 6.56 12.40
CA ILE A 222 -26.28 5.79 12.76
C ILE A 222 -25.79 4.54 13.49
N ASP A 223 -26.36 4.20 14.64
CA ASP A 223 -25.93 3.06 15.47
C ASP A 223 -24.41 3.10 15.80
N ASP A 224 -23.89 4.28 16.17
CA ASP A 224 -22.48 4.55 16.52
C ASP A 224 -21.43 4.20 15.43
N GLN A 225 -21.83 4.18 14.16
CA GLN A 225 -20.94 3.94 13.00
C GLN A 225 -21.23 4.93 11.86
N ILE A 226 -20.20 5.22 11.07
CA ILE A 226 -20.30 6.07 9.89
C ILE A 226 -20.97 5.30 8.75
N CYS A 227 -22.09 5.83 8.27
CA CYS A 227 -22.89 5.36 7.16
C CYS A 227 -22.89 6.40 6.03
N TYR A 228 -23.09 5.95 4.80
CA TYR A 228 -23.14 6.82 3.61
C TYR A 228 -24.52 6.79 2.93
N ASP A 229 -24.90 7.83 2.18
CA ASP A 229 -26.13 7.78 1.37
C ASP A 229 -25.98 6.68 0.31
N ILE A 230 -26.99 5.81 0.18
CA ILE A 230 -27.01 4.71 -0.81
C ILE A 230 -26.79 5.21 -2.25
N LYS A 231 -27.12 6.47 -2.55
CA LYS A 231 -26.85 7.10 -3.85
C LYS A 231 -25.37 7.24 -4.18
N ASP A 232 -24.51 7.19 -3.16
CA ASP A 232 -23.05 7.33 -3.30
C ASP A 232 -22.32 5.97 -3.25
N ALA A 233 -23.05 4.85 -3.22
CA ALA A 233 -22.45 3.52 -3.25
C ALA A 233 -21.55 3.28 -4.46
N ASN A 234 -21.90 3.85 -5.62
CA ASN A 234 -21.03 3.82 -6.82
C ASN A 234 -19.72 4.59 -6.62
N GLN A 235 -19.73 5.72 -5.89
CA GLN A 235 -18.49 6.46 -5.60
C GLN A 235 -17.59 5.69 -4.62
N LEU A 236 -18.17 5.02 -3.62
CA LEU A 236 -17.43 4.15 -2.71
C LEU A 236 -16.83 2.94 -3.45
N TYR A 237 -17.58 2.38 -4.41
CA TYR A 237 -17.03 1.38 -5.32
C TYR A 237 -15.86 1.92 -6.13
N GLU A 238 -16.01 3.11 -6.75
CA GLU A 238 -14.95 3.75 -7.53
C GLU A 238 -13.71 4.04 -6.68
N LEU A 239 -13.87 4.40 -5.40
CA LEU A 239 -12.77 4.53 -4.44
C LEU A 239 -12.03 3.20 -4.27
N CYS A 240 -12.74 2.11 -3.98
CA CYS A 240 -12.15 0.78 -3.81
C CYS A 240 -11.46 0.29 -5.09
N TYR A 241 -12.09 0.50 -6.25
CA TYR A 241 -11.54 0.19 -7.56
C TYR A 241 -10.28 1.00 -7.85
N THR A 242 -10.30 2.31 -7.58
CA THR A 242 -9.15 3.19 -7.84
C THR A 242 -7.97 2.79 -6.97
N ARG A 243 -8.21 2.46 -5.68
CA ARG A 243 -7.19 1.87 -4.81
C ARG A 243 -6.58 0.61 -5.43
N PHE A 244 -7.41 -0.36 -5.82
CA PHE A 244 -6.93 -1.59 -6.47
C PHE A 244 -6.12 -1.29 -7.74
N SER A 245 -6.60 -0.39 -8.58
CA SER A 245 -5.95 0.04 -9.83
C SER A 245 -4.57 0.64 -9.57
N LEU A 246 -4.44 1.53 -8.58
CA LEU A 246 -3.18 2.13 -8.15
C LEU A 246 -2.20 1.06 -7.64
N HIS A 247 -2.67 0.13 -6.80
CA HIS A 247 -1.86 -1.01 -6.34
C HIS A 247 -1.34 -1.86 -7.50
N LYS A 248 -2.21 -2.23 -8.45
CA LYS A 248 -1.86 -3.12 -9.56
C LYS A 248 -0.93 -2.46 -10.58
N ARG A 249 -1.15 -1.18 -10.88
CA ARG A 249 -0.48 -0.47 -11.99
C ARG A 249 0.72 0.34 -11.54
N ILE A 250 0.66 0.95 -10.36
CA ILE A 250 1.60 1.97 -9.89
C ILE A 250 2.49 1.40 -8.78
N TYR A 251 1.91 1.09 -7.62
CA TYR A 251 2.69 0.70 -6.44
C TYR A 251 3.43 -0.61 -6.65
N ASN A 252 2.84 -1.52 -7.42
CA ASN A 252 3.50 -2.77 -7.83
C ASN A 252 3.97 -2.71 -9.28
N HIS A 253 4.36 -1.57 -9.81
CA HIS A 253 4.91 -1.52 -11.16
C HIS A 253 6.22 -2.31 -11.26
N LYS A 254 6.35 -3.16 -12.29
CA LYS A 254 7.48 -4.10 -12.41
C LYS A 254 8.85 -3.45 -12.27
N THR A 255 9.03 -2.24 -12.82
CA THR A 255 10.30 -1.51 -12.75
C THR A 255 10.53 -0.83 -11.41
N ALA A 256 9.47 -0.35 -10.75
CA ALA A 256 9.58 0.23 -9.40
C ALA A 256 9.97 -0.86 -8.39
N LYS A 257 9.32 -2.03 -8.50
CA LYS A 257 9.68 -3.25 -7.75
C LYS A 257 11.12 -3.70 -7.99
N ALA A 258 11.61 -3.67 -9.22
CA ALA A 258 13.00 -4.00 -9.52
C ALA A 258 13.99 -3.07 -8.79
N ILE A 259 13.71 -1.76 -8.79
CA ILE A 259 14.53 -0.76 -8.08
C ILE A 259 14.45 -0.96 -6.57
N GLU A 260 13.26 -1.27 -6.05
CA GLU A 260 13.05 -1.59 -4.65
C GLU A 260 13.92 -2.77 -4.20
N TYR A 261 13.96 -3.87 -4.96
CA TYR A 261 14.85 -4.99 -4.64
C TYR A 261 16.32 -4.60 -4.66
N MET A 262 16.73 -3.73 -5.58
CA MET A 262 18.11 -3.21 -5.60
C MET A 262 18.41 -2.33 -4.38
N ILE A 263 17.47 -1.47 -3.97
CA ILE A 263 17.62 -0.66 -2.76
C ILE A 263 17.74 -1.57 -1.54
N ILE A 264 16.88 -2.60 -1.43
CA ILE A 264 16.95 -3.54 -0.31
C ILE A 264 18.28 -4.28 -0.28
N ASP A 265 18.75 -4.81 -1.42
CA ASP A 265 20.05 -5.48 -1.49
C ASP A 265 21.19 -4.54 -1.09
N ALA A 266 21.15 -3.28 -1.55
CA ALA A 266 22.14 -2.27 -1.16
C ALA A 266 22.11 -1.96 0.34
N LEU A 267 20.92 -1.81 0.93
CA LEU A 267 20.77 -1.55 2.36
C LEU A 267 21.23 -2.75 3.19
N LEU A 268 20.93 -3.98 2.76
CA LEU A 268 21.39 -5.19 3.44
C LEU A 268 22.91 -5.37 3.35
N ALA A 269 23.54 -4.94 2.25
CA ALA A 269 25.01 -4.90 2.15
C ALA A 269 25.62 -3.86 3.11
N ALA A 270 24.94 -2.74 3.36
CA ALA A 270 25.40 -1.70 4.29
C ALA A 270 25.10 -2.00 5.78
N GLU A 271 24.07 -2.81 6.06
CA GLU A 271 23.56 -3.07 7.41
C GLU A 271 24.62 -3.59 8.41
N PRO A 272 25.52 -4.53 8.07
CA PRO A 272 26.52 -5.04 9.02
C PRO A 272 27.46 -3.96 9.58
N HIS A 273 27.64 -2.86 8.84
CA HIS A 273 28.57 -1.79 9.18
C HIS A 273 27.85 -0.55 9.73
N MET A 274 26.73 -0.17 9.12
CA MET A 274 25.98 1.04 9.51
C MET A 274 24.97 0.79 10.63
N LYS A 275 24.50 -0.46 10.81
CA LYS A 275 23.46 -0.85 11.77
C LYS A 275 22.26 0.10 11.70
N ILE A 276 21.70 0.27 10.51
CA ILE A 276 20.62 1.24 10.28
C ILE A 276 19.29 0.68 10.81
N ALA A 277 19.11 -0.63 10.79
CA ALA A 277 17.85 -1.25 11.19
C ALA A 277 17.58 -1.10 12.70
N GLU A 278 18.57 -1.24 13.57
CA GLU A 278 18.38 -1.08 15.03
C GLU A 278 17.99 0.34 15.45
N GLN A 279 18.17 1.33 14.57
CA GLN A 279 17.86 2.73 14.88
C GLN A 279 16.37 3.03 14.87
N VAL A 280 15.52 2.13 14.36
CA VAL A 280 14.05 2.28 14.39
C VAL A 280 13.48 2.33 15.81
N PHE A 281 14.23 1.90 16.81
CA PHE A 281 13.84 1.93 18.24
C PHE A 281 14.30 3.18 18.97
N ASN A 282 15.05 4.06 18.30
CA ASN A 282 15.57 5.28 18.90
C ASN A 282 15.03 6.49 18.12
N PRO A 283 14.04 7.24 18.66
CA PRO A 283 13.43 8.34 17.93
C PRO A 283 14.43 9.49 17.62
N GLU A 284 15.44 9.70 18.46
CA GLU A 284 16.47 10.72 18.26
C GLU A 284 17.38 10.41 17.07
N LYS A 285 17.55 9.13 16.74
CA LYS A 285 18.26 8.69 15.52
C LYS A 285 17.31 8.54 14.35
N TYR A 286 16.13 7.98 14.58
CA TYR A 286 15.12 7.72 13.55
C TYR A 286 14.70 9.00 12.82
N VAL A 287 14.75 10.16 13.51
CA VAL A 287 14.47 11.46 12.89
C VAL A 287 15.38 11.77 11.68
N TYR A 288 16.58 11.19 11.62
CA TYR A 288 17.56 11.35 10.54
C TYR A 288 17.53 10.20 9.50
N LEU A 289 16.68 9.19 9.67
CA LEU A 289 16.50 8.14 8.67
C LEU A 289 15.47 8.60 7.63
N THR A 290 15.93 9.14 6.51
CA THR A 290 15.11 9.55 5.36
C THR A 290 15.67 9.02 4.06
N ASP A 291 15.08 9.36 2.91
CA ASP A 291 15.52 8.89 1.58
C ASP A 291 16.95 9.35 1.24
N ASP A 292 17.50 10.32 1.97
CA ASP A 292 18.90 10.77 1.88
C ASP A 292 19.93 9.66 2.18
N LEU A 293 19.50 8.55 2.78
CA LEU A 293 20.33 7.40 3.11
C LEU A 293 21.09 6.85 1.90
N MET A 294 20.48 6.85 0.70
CA MET A 294 21.18 6.47 -0.53
C MET A 294 22.38 7.38 -0.79
N SER A 295 22.18 8.70 -0.71
CA SER A 295 23.26 9.67 -0.92
C SER A 295 24.33 9.61 0.17
N ARG A 296 23.96 9.32 1.42
CA ARG A 296 24.94 9.09 2.50
C ARG A 296 25.87 7.91 2.19
N ILE A 297 25.31 6.80 1.69
CA ILE A 297 26.09 5.62 1.30
C ILE A 297 26.95 5.91 0.06
N GLU A 298 26.37 6.55 -0.96
CA GLU A 298 27.08 6.94 -2.19
C GLU A 298 28.28 7.86 -1.90
N MET A 299 28.18 8.75 -0.91
CA MET A 299 29.26 9.67 -0.52
C MET A 299 30.31 9.07 0.41
N SER A 300 30.06 7.92 1.05
CA SER A 300 31.03 7.31 1.97
C SER A 300 32.22 6.75 1.18
N GLU A 301 33.43 6.94 1.71
CA GLU A 301 34.67 6.35 1.21
C GLU A 301 35.01 5.01 1.88
N ASP A 302 34.18 4.55 2.82
CA ASP A 302 34.45 3.32 3.57
C ASP A 302 34.48 2.10 2.63
N PRO A 303 35.55 1.28 2.65
CA PRO A 303 35.64 0.10 1.79
C PRO A 303 34.50 -0.90 2.01
N GLU A 304 34.03 -1.01 3.25
CA GLU A 304 32.94 -1.91 3.64
C GLU A 304 31.59 -1.59 2.96
N LEU A 305 31.41 -0.36 2.46
CA LEU A 305 30.18 0.04 1.76
C LEU A 305 30.30 -0.06 0.23
N GLU A 306 31.40 -0.61 -0.31
CA GLU A 306 31.63 -0.72 -1.75
C GLU A 306 30.55 -1.51 -2.49
N GLU A 307 30.10 -2.64 -1.94
CA GLU A 307 29.03 -3.44 -2.54
C GLU A 307 27.71 -2.65 -2.62
N SER A 308 27.36 -1.96 -1.52
CA SER A 308 26.15 -1.12 -1.46
C SER A 308 26.20 0.01 -2.49
N ARG A 309 27.35 0.73 -2.56
CA ARG A 309 27.58 1.78 -3.57
C ARG A 309 27.45 1.25 -4.99
N ALA A 310 28.06 0.10 -5.28
CA ALA A 310 28.00 -0.50 -6.61
C ALA A 310 26.56 -0.81 -7.06
N ILE A 311 25.69 -1.24 -6.13
CA ILE A 311 24.27 -1.47 -6.44
C ILE A 311 23.54 -0.14 -6.70
N PHE A 312 23.78 0.90 -5.89
CA PHE A 312 23.18 2.22 -6.12
C PHE A 312 23.65 2.87 -7.43
N ASP A 313 24.92 2.73 -7.79
CA ASP A 313 25.46 3.20 -9.08
C ASP A 313 24.72 2.56 -10.25
N ARG A 314 24.42 1.26 -10.17
CA ARG A 314 23.60 0.56 -11.18
C ARG A 314 22.21 1.18 -11.31
N ILE A 315 21.57 1.56 -10.20
CA ILE A 315 20.29 2.29 -10.23
C ILE A 315 20.44 3.63 -10.97
N ARG A 316 21.50 4.40 -10.67
CA ARG A 316 21.79 5.71 -11.30
C ARG A 316 21.96 5.63 -12.82
N ILE A 317 22.64 4.59 -13.31
CA ILE A 317 22.86 4.38 -14.75
C ILE A 317 21.77 3.53 -15.43
N ARG A 318 20.69 3.23 -14.71
CA ARG A 318 19.54 2.43 -15.16
C ARG A 318 19.89 0.99 -15.55
N ASP A 319 20.97 0.45 -14.99
CA ASP A 319 21.29 -0.98 -15.04
C ASP A 319 20.49 -1.73 -13.97
N LEU A 320 19.19 -1.87 -14.22
CA LEU A 320 18.24 -2.42 -13.26
C LEU A 320 18.10 -3.94 -13.36
N TYR A 321 17.69 -4.56 -12.25
CA TYR A 321 17.14 -5.93 -12.27
C TYR A 321 16.01 -6.06 -13.29
N LYS A 322 15.91 -7.21 -13.94
CA LYS A 322 14.97 -7.41 -15.06
C LYS A 322 13.83 -8.33 -14.65
N CYS A 323 12.60 -7.88 -14.88
CA CYS A 323 11.42 -8.74 -14.79
C CYS A 323 11.45 -9.73 -15.96
N VAL A 324 11.59 -11.02 -15.66
CA VAL A 324 11.75 -12.12 -16.61
C VAL A 324 10.41 -12.62 -17.14
N ASP A 325 9.44 -12.81 -16.25
CA ASP A 325 8.08 -13.20 -16.59
C ASP A 325 7.10 -12.79 -15.48
N TYR A 326 5.81 -12.85 -15.77
CA TYR A 326 4.75 -12.61 -14.79
C TYR A 326 3.50 -13.42 -15.11
N LYS A 327 2.69 -13.68 -14.07
CA LYS A 327 1.40 -14.37 -14.20
C LYS A 327 0.44 -13.91 -13.12
N VAL A 328 -0.85 -13.84 -13.45
CA VAL A 328 -1.92 -13.60 -12.47
C VAL A 328 -2.63 -14.93 -12.20
N PHE A 329 -2.84 -15.22 -10.94
CA PHE A 329 -3.53 -16.39 -10.43
C PHE A 329 -4.78 -15.99 -9.65
N GLU A 330 -5.72 -16.92 -9.52
CA GLU A 330 -6.81 -16.80 -8.55
C GLU A 330 -6.24 -16.80 -7.13
N TRP A 331 -6.96 -16.17 -6.18
CA TRP A 331 -6.51 -16.03 -4.79
C TRP A 331 -6.16 -17.37 -4.12
N THR A 332 -6.90 -18.42 -4.44
CA THR A 332 -6.72 -19.79 -3.91
C THR A 332 -5.37 -20.42 -4.26
N TYR A 333 -4.68 -19.94 -5.30
CA TYR A 333 -3.37 -20.44 -5.70
C TYR A 333 -2.22 -19.87 -4.87
N GLN A 334 -2.48 -18.97 -3.92
CA GLN A 334 -1.44 -18.27 -3.17
C GLN A 334 -0.43 -19.24 -2.54
N ASP A 335 -0.88 -20.23 -1.77
CA ASP A 335 0.00 -21.15 -1.05
C ASP A 335 0.73 -22.08 -2.03
N LEU A 336 0.03 -22.54 -3.07
CA LEU A 336 0.62 -23.37 -4.10
C LEU A 336 1.72 -22.64 -4.88
N CYS A 337 1.52 -21.36 -5.19
CA CYS A 337 2.55 -20.52 -5.80
C CYS A 337 3.79 -20.42 -4.90
N ARG A 338 3.61 -20.24 -3.58
CA ARG A 338 4.73 -20.17 -2.62
C ARG A 338 5.53 -21.46 -2.57
N GLU A 339 4.83 -22.58 -2.56
CA GLU A 339 5.48 -23.89 -2.46
C GLU A 339 6.21 -24.27 -3.75
N TYR A 340 5.59 -24.06 -4.91
CA TYR A 340 6.11 -24.56 -6.18
C TYR A 340 7.04 -23.60 -6.92
N ILE A 341 6.82 -22.29 -6.78
CA ILE A 341 7.56 -21.29 -7.56
C ILE A 341 8.58 -20.62 -6.64
N THR A 342 9.70 -21.30 -6.43
CA THR A 342 10.82 -20.80 -5.62
C THR A 342 12.06 -20.54 -6.48
N PRO A 343 12.97 -19.65 -6.06
CA PRO A 343 14.27 -19.46 -6.72
C PRO A 343 15.02 -20.76 -6.99
N GLU A 344 15.02 -21.69 -6.02
CA GLU A 344 15.72 -22.97 -6.09
C GLU A 344 15.13 -23.88 -7.16
N LYS A 345 13.80 -24.07 -7.15
CA LYS A 345 13.08 -24.89 -8.13
C LYS A 345 13.21 -24.33 -9.55
N ILE A 346 13.19 -23.00 -9.70
CA ILE A 346 13.41 -22.33 -10.98
C ILE A 346 14.82 -22.61 -11.50
N VAL A 347 15.84 -22.48 -10.65
CA VAL A 347 17.24 -22.72 -11.04
C VAL A 347 17.48 -24.19 -11.37
N GLU A 348 16.93 -25.12 -10.58
CA GLU A 348 17.01 -26.56 -10.85
C GLU A 348 16.40 -26.90 -12.22
N ALA A 349 15.17 -26.44 -12.46
CA ALA A 349 14.50 -26.65 -13.75
C ALA A 349 15.29 -26.00 -14.91
N ALA A 350 15.86 -24.82 -14.71
CA ALA A 350 16.66 -24.14 -15.71
C ALA A 350 17.93 -24.92 -16.08
N LYS A 351 18.64 -25.46 -15.09
CA LYS A 351 19.84 -26.29 -15.30
C LYS A 351 19.51 -27.59 -16.03
N ASN A 352 18.41 -28.24 -15.67
CA ASN A 352 17.96 -29.47 -16.35
C ASN A 352 17.61 -29.24 -17.82
N LEU A 353 17.01 -28.08 -18.16
CA LEU A 353 16.73 -27.72 -19.55
C LEU A 353 17.99 -27.34 -20.33
N ALA A 354 18.95 -26.66 -19.71
CA ALA A 354 20.18 -26.24 -20.36
C ALA A 354 21.05 -27.43 -20.80
N VAL A 355 21.03 -28.56 -20.07
CA VAL A 355 21.66 -29.82 -20.51
C VAL A 355 21.13 -30.30 -21.86
N THR A 356 19.93 -29.87 -22.26
CA THR A 356 19.28 -30.28 -23.52
C THR A 356 19.41 -29.25 -24.66
N ARG A 357 20.01 -28.07 -24.44
CA ARG A 357 20.13 -26.99 -25.44
C ARG A 357 21.55 -26.43 -25.51
N PRO A 358 22.00 -25.90 -26.67
CA PRO A 358 23.31 -25.27 -26.80
C PRO A 358 23.32 -23.85 -26.19
N THR A 359 23.19 -23.75 -24.87
CA THR A 359 23.51 -22.53 -24.12
C THR A 359 25.00 -22.52 -23.77
N THR A 360 25.57 -21.35 -23.46
CA THR A 360 26.96 -21.24 -22.98
C THR A 360 27.10 -21.99 -21.63
N ASP A 361 27.74 -23.16 -21.64
CA ASP A 361 27.89 -24.05 -20.46
C ASP A 361 28.39 -23.32 -19.20
N ALA A 362 29.15 -22.23 -19.36
CA ALA A 362 29.65 -21.40 -18.27
C ALA A 362 28.55 -20.63 -17.51
N ASP A 363 27.58 -20.02 -18.21
CA ASP A 363 26.52 -19.24 -17.57
C ASP A 363 25.56 -20.15 -16.77
N VAL A 364 25.33 -21.37 -17.27
CA VAL A 364 24.51 -22.38 -16.61
C VAL A 364 25.15 -22.84 -15.30
N ALA A 365 26.49 -22.99 -15.28
CA ALA A 365 27.23 -23.37 -14.08
C ALA A 365 27.19 -22.28 -13.00
N GLU A 366 27.28 -20.99 -13.39
CA GLU A 366 27.24 -19.85 -12.47
C GLU A 366 25.85 -19.57 -11.88
N LEU A 367 24.77 -19.96 -12.58
CA LEU A 367 23.40 -19.71 -12.13
C LEU A 367 23.12 -20.37 -10.76
N SER A 368 22.51 -19.60 -9.87
CA SER A 368 22.13 -20.01 -8.52
C SER A 368 20.96 -19.18 -8.02
N ALA A 369 20.31 -19.62 -6.93
CA ALA A 369 19.10 -19.01 -6.38
C ALA A 369 19.27 -17.51 -6.07
N LYS A 370 20.48 -17.06 -5.70
CA LYS A 370 20.77 -15.63 -5.42
C LYS A 370 20.51 -14.70 -6.60
N HIS A 371 20.50 -15.23 -7.83
CA HIS A 371 20.27 -14.45 -9.04
C HIS A 371 18.78 -14.30 -9.37
N VAL A 372 17.91 -15.09 -8.75
CA VAL A 372 16.47 -15.12 -9.01
C VAL A 372 15.72 -14.46 -7.86
N ILE A 373 14.76 -13.60 -8.19
CA ILE A 373 13.79 -13.08 -7.21
C ILE A 373 12.42 -13.56 -7.67
N VAL A 374 11.68 -14.21 -6.77
CA VAL A 374 10.26 -14.49 -6.96
C VAL A 374 9.47 -13.53 -6.09
N ASP A 375 8.58 -12.78 -6.73
CA ASP A 375 7.70 -11.81 -6.10
C ASP A 375 6.26 -12.30 -6.22
N LEU A 376 5.59 -12.46 -5.08
CA LEU A 376 4.20 -12.91 -5.01
C LEU A 376 3.38 -11.86 -4.27
N CYS A 377 2.61 -11.07 -5.02
CA CYS A 377 1.80 -9.98 -4.48
C CYS A 377 0.31 -10.33 -4.52
N PRO A 378 -0.30 -10.67 -3.38
CA PRO A 378 -1.75 -10.62 -3.20
C PRO A 378 -2.29 -9.21 -3.50
N MET A 379 -3.31 -9.12 -4.35
CA MET A 379 -4.00 -7.88 -4.72
C MET A 379 -5.48 -8.01 -4.38
N HIS A 380 -6.07 -6.97 -3.82
CA HIS A 380 -7.49 -6.95 -3.47
C HIS A 380 -8.08 -5.54 -3.42
N TYR A 381 -9.41 -5.46 -3.36
CA TYR A 381 -10.17 -4.21 -3.26
C TYR A 381 -10.16 -3.59 -1.85
N GLY A 382 -9.45 -4.20 -0.89
CA GLY A 382 -9.30 -3.70 0.48
C GLY A 382 -9.88 -4.61 1.56
N MET A 383 -10.54 -5.72 1.19
CA MET A 383 -11.11 -6.69 2.13
C MET A 383 -10.75 -8.13 1.75
N LYS A 384 -9.46 -8.38 1.46
CA LYS A 384 -8.98 -9.67 0.94
C LYS A 384 -9.85 -10.15 -0.23
N ASP A 385 -10.38 -11.37 -0.17
CA ASP A 385 -11.25 -11.98 -1.17
C ASP A 385 -12.72 -11.52 -1.12
N ARG A 386 -13.09 -10.67 -0.16
CA ARG A 386 -14.46 -10.19 0.03
C ARG A 386 -14.70 -8.84 -0.65
N ASN A 387 -15.96 -8.57 -0.98
CA ASN A 387 -16.40 -7.28 -1.48
C ASN A 387 -16.34 -6.24 -0.33
N PRO A 388 -15.57 -5.14 -0.45
CA PRO A 388 -15.51 -4.13 0.60
C PRO A 388 -16.85 -3.45 0.89
N LEU A 389 -17.74 -3.35 -0.12
CA LEU A 389 -19.04 -2.71 0.04
C LEU A 389 -19.99 -3.48 0.97
N ASP A 390 -19.78 -4.77 1.16
CA ASP A 390 -20.58 -5.60 2.07
C ASP A 390 -20.38 -5.20 3.54
N PHE A 391 -19.29 -4.48 3.84
CA PHE A 391 -18.92 -3.97 5.16
C PHE A 391 -19.24 -2.48 5.34
N ILE A 392 -19.81 -1.84 4.33
CA ILE A 392 -20.24 -0.44 4.39
C ILE A 392 -21.74 -0.40 4.67
N LYS A 393 -22.11 0.44 5.63
CA LYS A 393 -23.51 0.71 5.95
C LYS A 393 -24.00 1.93 5.18
N PHE A 394 -25.22 1.81 4.69
CA PHE A 394 -25.87 2.84 3.90
C PHE A 394 -27.17 3.28 4.56
N TYR A 395 -27.53 4.54 4.36
CA TYR A 395 -28.86 5.05 4.67
C TYR A 395 -29.52 5.60 3.40
N SER A 396 -30.81 5.90 3.47
CA SER A 396 -31.51 6.58 2.38
C SER A 396 -32.17 7.86 2.89
N LYS A 397 -32.32 8.86 2.04
CA LYS A 397 -33.03 10.10 2.43
C LYS A 397 -34.46 9.89 2.93
N ARG A 398 -35.08 8.76 2.57
CA ARG A 398 -36.44 8.42 3.03
C ARG A 398 -36.45 7.84 4.44
N ASN A 399 -35.35 7.22 4.86
CA ASN A 399 -35.15 6.59 6.16
C ASN A 399 -33.74 6.98 6.66
N ALA A 400 -33.58 8.25 7.09
CA ALA A 400 -32.27 8.81 7.40
C ALA A 400 -31.66 8.29 8.71
N ASP A 401 -32.48 7.68 9.57
CA ASP A 401 -32.08 7.18 10.90
C ASP A 401 -31.94 5.65 10.92
N ARG A 402 -31.95 5.00 9.74
CA ARG A 402 -31.78 3.56 9.60
C ARG A 402 -30.62 3.25 8.68
N CYS A 403 -29.71 2.40 9.15
CA CYS A 403 -28.59 1.90 8.37
C CYS A 403 -28.82 0.44 7.93
N GLU A 404 -28.51 0.13 6.68
CA GLU A 404 -28.59 -1.22 6.12
C GLU A 404 -27.41 -1.49 5.18
N ASN A 405 -27.18 -2.77 4.83
CA ASN A 405 -26.26 -3.11 3.75
C ASN A 405 -26.93 -2.85 2.39
N ALA A 406 -26.13 -2.54 1.37
CA ALA A 406 -26.66 -2.49 0.00
C ALA A 406 -27.19 -3.87 -0.42
N GLY A 407 -28.42 -3.90 -0.95
CA GLY A 407 -29.07 -5.11 -1.42
C GLY A 407 -28.95 -5.34 -2.93
N PRO A 408 -29.48 -6.47 -3.44
CA PRO A 408 -29.57 -6.71 -4.88
C PRO A 408 -30.36 -5.61 -5.58
N GLY A 409 -29.77 -4.98 -6.58
CA GLY A 409 -30.37 -3.87 -7.33
C GLY A 409 -29.97 -2.47 -6.84
N ASP A 410 -29.35 -2.35 -5.66
CA ASP A 410 -28.74 -1.08 -5.22
C ASP A 410 -27.36 -0.86 -5.86
N MET A 411 -26.68 -1.95 -6.19
CA MET A 411 -25.37 -1.98 -6.84
C MET A 411 -25.46 -2.42 -8.29
N SER A 412 -24.47 -2.02 -9.11
CA SER A 412 -24.38 -2.41 -10.51
C SER A 412 -24.02 -3.88 -10.68
N TYR A 413 -24.80 -4.60 -11.50
CA TYR A 413 -24.49 -5.97 -11.93
C TYR A 413 -23.24 -6.10 -12.81
N LEU A 414 -22.64 -4.97 -13.22
CA LEU A 414 -21.40 -4.94 -14.00
C LEU A 414 -20.15 -4.83 -13.11
N MET A 415 -20.31 -4.81 -11.79
CA MET A 415 -19.18 -4.90 -10.85
C MET A 415 -18.52 -6.28 -10.91
N PRO A 416 -17.21 -6.39 -10.60
CA PRO A 416 -16.52 -7.66 -10.52
C PRO A 416 -17.20 -8.64 -9.58
N SER A 417 -17.22 -9.92 -9.94
CA SER A 417 -17.64 -11.02 -9.05
C SER A 417 -16.49 -11.56 -8.19
N VAL A 418 -15.26 -11.13 -8.46
CA VAL A 418 -14.03 -11.53 -7.76
C VAL A 418 -13.28 -10.26 -7.37
N PHE A 419 -12.91 -10.15 -6.10
CA PHE A 419 -12.33 -8.94 -5.51
C PHE A 419 -10.86 -9.08 -5.13
N SER A 420 -10.25 -10.21 -5.49
CA SER A 420 -8.85 -10.50 -5.22
C SER A 420 -8.19 -11.36 -6.30
N GLU A 421 -6.87 -11.21 -6.41
CA GLU A 421 -6.01 -11.98 -7.31
C GLU A 421 -4.60 -12.06 -6.75
N VAL A 422 -3.77 -12.97 -7.25
CA VAL A 422 -2.35 -13.06 -6.88
C VAL A 422 -1.50 -12.77 -8.11
N LEU A 423 -0.67 -11.74 -8.02
CA LEU A 423 0.26 -11.35 -9.08
C LEU A 423 1.65 -11.90 -8.76
N LEU A 424 2.09 -12.86 -9.57
CA LEU A 424 3.42 -13.43 -9.49
C LEU A 424 4.34 -12.79 -10.54
N ARG A 425 5.56 -12.45 -10.12
CA ARG A 425 6.64 -12.00 -11.01
C ARG A 425 7.93 -12.70 -10.67
N VAL A 426 8.72 -12.96 -11.72
CA VAL A 426 10.08 -13.47 -11.57
C VAL A 426 11.03 -12.41 -12.10
N TYR A 427 12.09 -12.13 -11.36
CA TYR A 427 13.16 -11.23 -11.76
C TYR A 427 14.51 -11.93 -11.77
N THR A 428 15.43 -11.38 -12.55
CA THR A 428 16.85 -11.68 -12.48
C THR A 428 17.65 -10.47 -12.02
N LYS A 429 18.64 -10.70 -11.14
CA LYS A 429 19.61 -9.69 -10.71
C LYS A 429 20.68 -9.40 -11.79
N ASP A 430 20.85 -10.34 -12.71
CA ASP A 430 21.82 -10.29 -13.81
C ASP A 430 21.14 -10.62 -15.14
N GLU A 431 21.24 -9.71 -16.11
CA GLU A 431 20.61 -9.83 -17.42
C GLU A 431 21.12 -11.04 -18.23
N ARG A 432 22.35 -11.52 -17.96
CA ARG A 432 22.91 -12.72 -18.60
C ARG A 432 22.01 -13.95 -18.42
N PHE A 433 21.36 -14.07 -17.27
CA PHE A 433 20.53 -15.22 -16.93
C PHE A 433 19.06 -15.12 -17.37
N TYR A 434 18.66 -14.02 -18.01
CA TYR A 434 17.25 -13.74 -18.35
C TYR A 434 16.56 -14.92 -19.04
N GLY A 435 17.13 -15.40 -20.15
CA GLY A 435 16.51 -16.46 -20.96
C GLY A 435 16.46 -17.80 -20.23
N ILE A 436 17.51 -18.13 -19.49
CA ILE A 436 17.64 -19.38 -18.75
C ILE A 436 16.64 -19.43 -17.58
N ILE A 437 16.53 -18.34 -16.81
CA ILE A 437 15.55 -18.21 -15.72
C ILE A 437 14.12 -18.26 -16.27
N GLN A 438 13.85 -17.62 -17.43
CA GLN A 438 12.53 -17.67 -18.04
C GLN A 438 12.12 -19.10 -18.40
N ALA A 439 13.04 -19.85 -19.01
CA ALA A 439 12.82 -21.25 -19.37
C ALA A 439 12.58 -22.11 -18.12
N GLY A 440 13.39 -21.95 -17.08
CA GLY A 440 13.22 -22.65 -15.80
C GLY A 440 11.87 -22.36 -15.15
N TYR A 441 11.49 -21.09 -15.03
CA TYR A 441 10.21 -20.68 -14.48
C TYR A 441 9.02 -21.31 -15.24
N ARG A 442 9.08 -21.31 -16.57
CA ARG A 442 8.01 -21.91 -17.39
C ARG A 442 7.91 -23.42 -17.24
N ALA A 443 9.04 -24.11 -17.07
CA ALA A 443 9.03 -25.54 -16.77
C ALA A 443 8.43 -25.83 -15.38
N VAL A 444 8.76 -25.03 -14.37
CA VAL A 444 8.13 -25.12 -13.04
C VAL A 444 6.62 -24.90 -13.15
N LEU A 445 6.20 -23.83 -13.85
CA LEU A 445 4.79 -23.52 -14.08
C LEU A 445 4.06 -24.63 -14.85
N ALA A 446 4.73 -25.25 -15.83
CA ALA A 446 4.16 -26.35 -16.60
C ALA A 446 3.94 -27.61 -15.77
N ASN A 447 4.66 -27.79 -14.66
CA ASN A 447 4.55 -28.94 -13.76
C ASN A 447 3.73 -28.64 -12.49
N MET A 448 3.27 -27.41 -12.31
CA MET A 448 2.46 -27.00 -11.17
C MET A 448 1.08 -27.69 -11.23
N PRO A 449 0.56 -28.22 -10.09
CA PRO A 449 -0.75 -28.85 -10.07
C PRO A 449 -1.87 -27.81 -10.28
N GLU A 450 -3.02 -28.28 -10.77
CA GLU A 450 -4.23 -27.46 -10.90
C GLU A 450 -5.14 -27.72 -9.70
N ILE A 451 -5.69 -26.66 -9.12
CA ILE A 451 -6.73 -26.76 -8.09
C ILE A 451 -8.02 -27.12 -8.81
N THR A 452 -8.59 -28.29 -8.49
CA THR A 452 -9.89 -28.67 -9.03
C THR A 452 -11.01 -27.93 -8.28
N PRO A 453 -12.18 -27.68 -8.90
CA PRO A 453 -13.28 -27.00 -8.23
C PRO A 453 -13.74 -27.67 -6.92
N ASP A 454 -13.52 -28.98 -6.77
CA ASP A 454 -13.87 -29.74 -5.55
C ASP A 454 -12.87 -29.52 -4.40
N ASP A 455 -11.62 -29.16 -4.71
CA ASP A 455 -10.58 -28.82 -3.71
C ASP A 455 -10.75 -27.39 -3.17
N ALA A 456 -11.62 -26.58 -3.78
CA ALA A 456 -11.85 -25.17 -3.43
C ALA A 456 -12.93 -24.96 -2.34
N LEU A 457 -13.42 -26.03 -1.69
CA LEU A 457 -14.32 -25.90 -0.54
C LEU A 457 -13.58 -25.26 0.65
N PRO A 458 -14.11 -24.21 1.29
CA PRO A 458 -13.34 -23.39 2.22
C PRO A 458 -13.20 -24.07 3.58
N ASN A 459 -12.07 -24.74 3.81
CA ASN A 459 -11.56 -25.02 5.15
C ASN A 459 -10.52 -23.95 5.54
N SER A 460 -10.99 -22.73 5.79
CA SER A 460 -10.36 -21.78 6.72
C SER A 460 -11.33 -20.61 6.97
N HIS A 461 -12.32 -20.85 7.81
CA HIS A 461 -13.00 -19.74 8.49
C HIS A 461 -12.01 -19.12 9.48
N SER A 462 -11.10 -18.24 9.02
CA SER A 462 -10.42 -17.32 9.92
C SER A 462 -11.45 -16.31 10.37
N THR A 463 -11.79 -16.31 11.65
CA THR A 463 -12.56 -15.26 12.33
C THR A 463 -11.68 -14.03 12.53
N ASP A 464 -11.10 -13.51 11.45
CA ASP A 464 -10.37 -12.26 11.49
C ASP A 464 -11.28 -11.16 10.96
N THR A 465 -11.66 -10.25 11.87
CA THR A 465 -12.02 -8.87 11.57
C THR A 465 -11.01 -8.25 10.60
N ALA A 466 -11.38 -7.20 9.87
CA ALA A 466 -10.48 -6.59 8.88
C ALA A 466 -9.07 -6.45 9.46
N PRO A 467 -8.02 -6.86 8.72
CA PRO A 467 -6.67 -6.80 9.23
C PRO A 467 -6.39 -5.36 9.67
N ALA A 468 -5.76 -5.23 10.84
CA ALA A 468 -5.22 -3.96 11.25
C ALA A 468 -4.32 -3.43 10.12
N THR A 469 -4.77 -2.33 9.51
CA THR A 469 -4.03 -1.53 8.52
C THR A 469 -3.50 -2.38 7.37
N ASP A 470 -4.30 -2.50 6.30
CA ASP A 470 -3.74 -2.73 4.97
C ASP A 470 -2.95 -1.48 4.58
N THR A 471 -1.71 -1.42 5.05
CA THR A 471 -0.67 -0.51 4.61
C THR A 471 -0.64 -0.53 3.09
N ALA A 472 -0.90 0.61 2.45
CA ALA A 472 -0.96 0.71 1.00
C ALA A 472 0.45 0.53 0.37
N GLY A 473 0.97 -0.69 0.35
CA GLY A 473 2.27 -0.98 -0.25
C GLY A 473 2.74 -2.40 0.04
N ILE A 474 2.79 -3.20 -1.03
CA ILE A 474 3.59 -4.44 -1.19
C ILE A 474 3.56 -5.40 0.01
N THR A 475 2.66 -6.37 -0.09
CA THR A 475 2.71 -7.61 0.68
C THR A 475 3.90 -8.46 0.21
N SER A 476 5.04 -8.42 0.93
CA SER A 476 6.01 -9.53 0.86
C SER A 476 5.94 -10.37 2.12
N PHE A 477 5.98 -11.67 1.93
CA PHE A 477 6.06 -12.67 2.98
C PHE A 477 7.37 -13.43 2.80
N ASN A 478 8.02 -13.75 3.93
CA ASN A 478 8.86 -14.94 4.09
C ASN A 478 8.43 -15.68 5.36
N SER A 479 8.65 -16.98 5.35
CA SER A 479 7.98 -18.04 6.12
C SER A 479 8.61 -18.41 7.49
N GLU A 480 7.70 -18.86 8.37
CA GLU A 480 7.78 -19.83 9.49
C GLU A 480 8.60 -19.58 10.78
N GLY A 481 7.89 -19.78 11.91
CA GLY A 481 8.41 -19.85 13.28
C GLY A 481 7.31 -19.90 14.36
N ASP A 482 6.73 -21.08 14.58
CA ASP A 482 6.03 -21.61 15.76
C ASP A 482 4.88 -20.84 16.45
N LEU A 483 3.67 -21.38 16.26
CA LEU A 483 2.45 -21.07 17.01
C LEU A 483 2.02 -22.33 17.79
N ALA A 484 2.74 -22.65 18.87
CA ALA A 484 2.37 -23.73 19.79
C ALA A 484 2.92 -23.50 21.21
N ALA A 485 2.59 -22.37 21.87
CA ALA A 485 2.87 -22.22 23.30
C ALA A 485 2.07 -21.10 24.01
N MET A 486 0.81 -20.84 23.67
CA MET A 486 -0.06 -20.05 24.55
C MET A 486 -1.46 -20.61 24.47
N PHE A 487 -1.91 -21.23 25.57
CA PHE A 487 -3.27 -21.53 26.03
C PHE A 487 -3.26 -22.91 26.72
N ARG A 488 -2.91 -22.91 28.00
CA ARG A 488 -3.37 -23.95 28.93
C ARG A 488 -4.58 -23.41 29.69
N ASP A 489 -5.63 -24.23 29.62
CA ASP A 489 -6.70 -24.48 30.58
C ASP A 489 -7.48 -23.31 31.19
N ASN A 490 -8.77 -23.22 30.83
CA ASN A 490 -9.86 -23.68 31.70
C ASN A 490 -11.23 -23.24 31.15
N THR A 491 -12.10 -24.19 30.78
CA THR A 491 -13.55 -24.15 31.10
C THR A 491 -14.26 -25.46 30.63
N PRO A 492 -15.36 -25.88 31.31
CA PRO A 492 -15.91 -27.25 31.29
C PRO A 492 -16.99 -27.51 30.20
N PRO A 493 -17.40 -28.77 29.97
CA PRO A 493 -18.24 -29.15 28.83
C PRO A 493 -19.72 -28.78 29.00
N PRO A 494 -20.45 -28.45 27.90
CA PRO A 494 -21.87 -28.17 27.98
C PRO A 494 -22.73 -29.44 28.00
N SER A 495 -23.70 -29.44 28.92
CA SER A 495 -24.75 -30.44 29.07
C SER A 495 -25.80 -30.37 27.97
N SER A 496 -26.17 -31.55 27.45
CA SER A 496 -27.36 -31.78 26.63
C SER A 496 -28.66 -31.52 27.41
N HIS A 497 -29.60 -30.77 26.83
CA HIS A 497 -31.06 -30.97 26.87
C HIS A 497 -31.81 -29.67 26.54
N VAL A 498 -32.54 -29.62 25.43
CA VAL A 498 -33.78 -28.82 25.30
C VAL A 498 -34.77 -29.60 24.39
N PRO A 499 -36.09 -29.63 24.70
CA PRO A 499 -37.06 -30.60 24.18
C PRO A 499 -37.88 -30.10 22.99
N ALA A 500 -38.57 -31.06 22.34
CA ALA A 500 -39.47 -30.89 21.20
C ALA A 500 -40.92 -30.55 21.59
N LEU A 501 -41.68 -30.06 20.58
CA LEU A 501 -43.15 -30.13 20.31
C LEU A 501 -43.82 -28.75 20.08
N PRO A 502 -45.00 -28.64 19.42
CA PRO A 502 -45.65 -29.57 18.47
C PRO A 502 -46.22 -28.91 17.18
N GLU A 503 -46.62 -29.75 16.22
CA GLU A 503 -47.47 -29.42 15.08
C GLU A 503 -48.94 -29.15 15.48
N SER A 504 -49.60 -28.23 14.77
CA SER A 504 -51.07 -28.25 14.64
C SER A 504 -51.53 -27.64 13.31
N SER A 505 -52.32 -28.43 12.58
CA SER A 505 -53.08 -28.14 11.36
C SER A 505 -54.28 -27.20 11.58
N ILE A 506 -54.67 -26.40 10.57
CA ILE A 506 -56.01 -26.43 9.89
C ILE A 506 -56.24 -25.22 8.92
N SER A 507 -56.55 -25.60 7.67
CA SER A 507 -57.40 -25.06 6.58
C SER A 507 -57.55 -23.57 6.17
N SER A 508 -57.27 -23.37 4.88
CA SER A 508 -58.08 -22.74 3.80
C SER A 508 -58.46 -21.24 3.83
N SER A 509 -58.03 -20.50 2.81
CA SER A 509 -58.89 -20.23 1.63
C SER A 509 -58.09 -19.64 0.46
N SER A 510 -58.48 -20.08 -0.73
CA SER A 510 -57.93 -19.79 -2.05
C SER A 510 -58.34 -18.42 -2.60
N ARG A 511 -57.41 -17.69 -3.23
CA ARG A 511 -57.68 -16.95 -4.48
C ARG A 511 -56.50 -17.07 -5.44
N VAL A 512 -56.78 -17.78 -6.52
CA VAL A 512 -55.94 -17.96 -7.71
C VAL A 512 -56.11 -16.75 -8.62
N PHE A 513 -55.01 -16.17 -9.09
CA PHE A 513 -54.97 -15.50 -10.40
C PHE A 513 -53.66 -15.84 -11.12
N GLY A 514 -53.80 -16.67 -12.17
CA GLY A 514 -53.08 -16.59 -13.44
C GLY A 514 -51.56 -16.74 -13.46
N ARG A 515 -51.07 -17.99 -13.47
CA ARG A 515 -49.75 -18.35 -14.02
C ARG A 515 -49.73 -18.06 -15.53
N SER A 516 -48.90 -17.12 -15.98
CA SER A 516 -48.34 -17.17 -17.33
C SER A 516 -46.99 -17.89 -17.28
N GLN A 517 -46.69 -18.56 -18.38
CA GLN A 517 -45.77 -19.69 -18.47
C GLN A 517 -44.32 -19.32 -18.18
N SER A 518 -43.69 -20.20 -17.39
CA SER A 518 -42.26 -20.33 -17.20
C SER A 518 -41.53 -20.45 -18.53
N GLY A 519 -40.89 -19.37 -18.97
CA GLY A 519 -39.72 -19.44 -19.83
C GLY A 519 -38.55 -20.05 -19.04
N PRO A 520 -37.56 -20.66 -19.72
CA PRO A 520 -36.52 -21.42 -19.04
C PRO A 520 -35.75 -20.49 -18.10
N VAL A 521 -35.66 -20.91 -16.84
CA VAL A 521 -34.63 -20.45 -15.92
C VAL A 521 -33.32 -20.82 -16.60
N LEU A 522 -32.72 -19.87 -17.31
CA LEU A 522 -31.30 -19.87 -17.56
C LEU A 522 -30.68 -19.88 -16.17
N SER A 523 -30.30 -21.07 -15.71
CA SER A 523 -29.37 -21.23 -14.62
C SER A 523 -28.17 -20.39 -15.03
N GLY A 524 -28.07 -19.21 -14.43
CA GLY A 524 -26.86 -18.43 -14.43
C GLY A 524 -25.81 -19.33 -13.79
N ARG A 525 -25.08 -20.09 -14.61
CA ARG A 525 -23.70 -20.40 -14.30
C ARG A 525 -23.01 -19.06 -14.20
N GLY A 526 -23.13 -18.43 -13.02
CA GLY A 526 -22.13 -17.49 -12.56
C GLY A 526 -20.79 -18.18 -12.74
N LEU A 527 -19.81 -17.43 -13.24
CA LEU A 527 -18.46 -17.93 -13.47
C LEU A 527 -17.97 -18.61 -12.19
N THR A 528 -18.03 -19.94 -12.17
CA THR A 528 -17.45 -20.77 -11.11
C THR A 528 -15.95 -20.70 -11.25
N ALA A 529 -15.24 -20.56 -10.12
CA ALA A 529 -13.80 -20.73 -10.01
C ALA A 529 -13.34 -22.00 -10.76
N GLY A 530 -12.16 -21.95 -11.39
CA GLY A 530 -11.62 -23.08 -12.16
C GLY A 530 -11.49 -22.84 -13.67
N ARG A 531 -11.13 -21.63 -14.11
CA ARG A 531 -10.55 -21.52 -15.46
C ARG A 531 -9.17 -22.16 -15.44
N SER A 532 -8.94 -23.17 -16.29
CA SER A 532 -7.63 -23.77 -16.50
C SER A 532 -6.58 -22.68 -16.74
N ILE A 533 -5.52 -22.71 -15.94
CA ILE A 533 -4.42 -21.76 -16.04
C ILE A 533 -3.76 -21.96 -17.40
N SER A 534 -3.88 -20.97 -18.29
CA SER A 534 -3.15 -21.01 -19.56
C SER A 534 -1.64 -21.07 -19.28
N ARG A 535 -1.03 -22.24 -19.48
CA ARG A 535 0.40 -22.50 -19.18
C ARG A 535 1.36 -21.92 -20.23
N HIS A 536 0.83 -21.30 -21.29
CA HIS A 536 1.61 -20.68 -22.36
C HIS A 536 1.19 -19.22 -22.55
N ASN A 537 2.13 -18.28 -22.39
CA ASN A 537 1.92 -16.87 -22.72
C ASN A 537 2.66 -16.51 -24.01
N PRO A 538 2.00 -16.48 -25.18
CA PRO A 538 2.66 -16.20 -26.45
C PRO A 538 3.21 -14.77 -26.54
N PHE A 539 2.73 -13.84 -25.71
CA PHE A 539 3.14 -12.43 -25.73
C PHE A 539 4.46 -12.15 -25.01
N THR A 540 4.99 -13.10 -24.24
CA THR A 540 6.27 -12.95 -23.51
C THR A 540 7.31 -13.99 -23.93
N THR A 541 7.07 -14.75 -24.99
CA THR A 541 8.01 -15.77 -25.49
C THR A 541 9.21 -15.11 -26.14
N VAL A 542 10.37 -15.33 -25.53
CA VAL A 542 11.66 -14.92 -26.09
C VAL A 542 12.15 -15.98 -27.06
N ASP A 543 12.75 -15.55 -28.17
CA ASP A 543 13.38 -16.43 -29.13
C ASP A 543 14.50 -17.25 -28.47
N THR A 544 14.62 -18.51 -28.86
CA THR A 544 15.72 -19.41 -28.46
C THR A 544 17.11 -18.83 -28.74
N GLU A 545 17.24 -17.86 -29.64
CA GLU A 545 18.50 -17.19 -29.97
C GLU A 545 18.72 -15.85 -29.25
N TYR A 546 18.01 -15.55 -28.16
CA TYR A 546 18.17 -14.28 -27.44
C TYR A 546 19.59 -14.11 -26.87
N LYS A 547 20.40 -13.33 -27.58
CA LYS A 547 21.68 -12.80 -27.12
C LYS A 547 21.37 -11.47 -26.45
N GLY A 548 21.52 -11.40 -25.12
CA GLY A 548 21.26 -10.19 -24.34
C GLY A 548 21.91 -8.94 -24.96
N HIS A 549 21.33 -7.76 -24.72
CA HIS A 549 21.87 -6.52 -25.26
C HIS A 549 23.25 -6.25 -24.62
N LYS A 550 24.34 -6.61 -25.31
CA LYS A 550 25.67 -6.08 -24.99
C LYS A 550 25.67 -4.59 -25.31
N ARG A 551 25.45 -3.75 -24.29
CA ARG A 551 25.85 -2.34 -24.37
C ARG A 551 27.36 -2.33 -24.56
N ASN A 552 27.83 -1.94 -25.74
CA ASN A 552 29.23 -1.62 -25.95
C ASN A 552 29.61 -0.52 -24.96
N ARG A 553 30.32 -0.88 -23.87
CA ARG A 553 31.08 0.08 -23.09
C ARG A 553 32.16 0.61 -24.02
N SER A 554 31.98 1.83 -24.53
CA SER A 554 33.09 2.56 -25.15
C SER A 554 34.08 2.89 -24.03
N THR A 555 35.07 2.03 -23.85
CA THR A 555 36.31 2.38 -23.16
C THR A 555 36.98 3.46 -24.02
N ALA A 556 36.83 4.72 -23.64
CA ALA A 556 37.66 5.78 -24.16
C ALA A 556 39.06 5.60 -23.57
N GLU A 557 39.97 5.02 -24.33
CA GLU A 557 41.41 5.13 -24.06
C GLU A 557 41.86 6.58 -24.32
N PRO A 558 42.83 7.11 -23.54
CA PRO A 558 43.31 8.47 -23.69
C PRO A 558 44.29 8.54 -24.87
N ASN A 559 43.91 9.25 -25.93
CA ASN A 559 44.87 9.61 -26.98
C ASN A 559 45.60 10.89 -26.58
N GLU A 560 46.85 10.73 -26.18
CA GLU A 560 47.87 11.79 -26.25
C GLU A 560 48.38 11.97 -27.69
N ASP A 561 48.74 13.22 -27.97
CA ASP A 561 49.62 13.74 -29.02
C ASP A 561 49.19 13.81 -30.50
N GLY A 562 49.37 15.02 -31.04
CA GLY A 562 49.61 15.24 -32.48
C GLY A 562 48.97 16.50 -33.04
N GLY A 563 49.69 17.63 -33.00
CA GLY A 563 49.19 18.94 -33.44
C GLY A 563 49.08 19.13 -34.96
N GLY A 564 48.51 20.27 -35.37
CA GLY A 564 48.55 20.68 -36.77
C GLY A 564 47.47 21.67 -37.22
N SER A 565 47.76 22.96 -37.05
CA SER A 565 47.14 24.14 -37.70
C SER A 565 46.66 23.93 -39.15
N SER A 566 45.46 24.41 -39.53
CA SER A 566 45.26 25.72 -40.20
C SER A 566 43.87 25.93 -40.85
N LYS A 567 43.29 27.11 -40.55
CA LYS A 567 42.65 28.09 -41.46
C LYS A 567 41.40 27.78 -42.33
N LYS A 568 40.46 28.74 -42.19
CA LYS A 568 39.48 29.31 -43.17
C LYS A 568 38.22 28.47 -43.41
N THR A 569 36.98 28.99 -43.49
CA THR A 569 36.48 30.35 -43.68
C THR A 569 34.97 30.41 -43.36
N LYS A 570 34.53 31.61 -42.96
CA LYS A 570 33.16 32.15 -42.84
C LYS A 570 32.16 31.68 -43.92
N LYS A 571 30.90 31.47 -43.51
CA LYS A 571 29.76 32.27 -43.99
C LYS A 571 28.55 32.18 -43.05
N ALA A 572 28.10 33.37 -42.63
CA ALA A 572 26.89 33.62 -41.90
C ALA A 572 25.70 33.77 -42.86
N SER A 573 24.49 33.46 -42.39
CA SER A 573 23.28 34.18 -42.77
C SER A 573 22.32 34.20 -41.59
N ALA A 574 22.17 35.38 -41.00
CA ALA A 574 21.12 35.73 -40.05
C ALA A 574 20.03 36.51 -40.79
N ALA A 575 18.78 36.20 -40.49
CA ALA A 575 17.59 37.06 -40.54
C ALA A 575 16.54 36.32 -39.70
N GLY A 576 15.90 36.83 -38.65
CA GLY A 576 15.67 38.20 -38.24
C GLY A 576 14.16 38.47 -38.28
N VAL A 577 13.56 38.76 -37.11
CA VAL A 577 12.28 39.50 -36.90
C VAL A 577 11.00 38.65 -37.10
N SER A 578 9.91 38.69 -36.32
CA SER A 578 9.39 39.53 -35.22
C SER A 578 8.37 38.75 -34.35
N ARG A 579 8.25 39.20 -33.10
CA ARG A 579 7.05 39.13 -32.24
C ARG A 579 5.73 39.34 -32.98
N LEU A 580 4.67 38.69 -32.50
CA LEU A 580 3.36 39.33 -32.26
C LEU A 580 2.47 38.46 -31.33
N LYS A 581 2.03 39.12 -30.25
CA LYS A 581 0.87 38.92 -29.37
C LYS A 581 0.61 37.57 -28.70
#